data_AF-A0A5N9H7J1-F1
#
_entry.id   AF-A0A5N9H7J1-F1
#
_cell.length_a   1.000
_cell.length_b   1.000
_cell.length_c   1.000
_cell.angle_alpha   90.00
_cell.angle_beta   90.00
_cell.angle_gamma   90.00
#
_symmetry.space_group_name_H-M   'P 1'
#
loop_
_entity.id
_entity.type
_entity.pdbx_description
1 polymer ?
#
loop_
_entity_poly.entity_id
_entity_poly.type
_entity_poly.pdbx_seq_one_letter_code
_entity_poly.pdbx_strand_id
1 'polypeptide(L)'
;MSGENIVDFEFSDKDKDFNQELLKFISGEYNPVWDDINSATSDAHWQITLGMREKLATNGWLTMHWPEEYGGQQASAVRSAIFNEAMSYHRVPGRD
;
A
#
# COMPACT_ATOMS: atom_id res chain seq x y z
N MET A 1 -24.65 20.36 -29.76
CA MET A 1 -24.97 19.68 -28.50
C MET A 1 -23.65 19.26 -27.89
N SER A 2 -23.16 19.99 -26.90
CA SER A 2 -21.98 19.60 -26.14
C SER A 2 -22.37 18.41 -25.26
N GLY A 3 -21.84 17.23 -25.53
CA GLY A 3 -22.03 16.07 -24.68
C GLY A 3 -21.48 16.36 -23.29
N GLU A 4 -22.24 16.03 -22.25
CA GLU A 4 -21.78 16.01 -20.87
C GLU A 4 -20.58 15.08 -20.76
N ASN A 5 -19.41 15.61 -20.37
CA ASN A 5 -18.29 14.80 -19.94
C ASN A 5 -18.62 14.27 -18.54
N ILE A 6 -19.18 13.06 -18.47
CA ILE A 6 -19.34 12.34 -17.20
C ILE A 6 -17.94 11.87 -16.77
N VAL A 7 -17.50 12.31 -15.59
CA VAL A 7 -16.28 11.80 -14.97
C VAL A 7 -16.54 10.38 -14.47
N ASP A 8 -15.69 9.44 -14.86
CA ASP A 8 -15.69 8.08 -14.35
C ASP A 8 -14.81 8.00 -13.08
N PHE A 9 -15.39 7.51 -11.99
CA PHE A 9 -14.72 7.34 -10.70
C PHE A 9 -14.41 5.88 -10.39
N GLU A 10 -14.72 4.95 -11.30
CA GLU A 10 -14.37 3.56 -11.10
C GLU A 10 -12.86 3.33 -11.25
N PHE A 11 -12.34 2.39 -10.44
CA PHE A 11 -11.00 1.88 -10.65
C PHE A 11 -10.91 1.12 -11.97
N SER A 12 -9.77 1.27 -12.64
CA SER A 12 -9.41 0.40 -13.75
C SER A 12 -9.29 -1.06 -13.28
N ASP A 13 -9.41 -2.03 -14.18
CA ASP A 13 -9.27 -3.45 -13.81
C ASP A 13 -7.90 -3.74 -13.18
N LYS A 14 -6.83 -3.09 -13.68
CA LYS A 14 -5.48 -3.20 -13.10
C LYS A 14 -5.37 -2.65 -11.68
N ASP A 15 -6.18 -1.66 -11.34
CA ASP A 15 -6.24 -1.08 -10.00
C ASP A 15 -7.12 -1.92 -9.07
N LYS A 16 -8.20 -2.51 -9.59
CA LYS A 16 -9.03 -3.50 -8.87
C LYS A 16 -8.20 -4.73 -8.50
N ASP A 17 -7.42 -5.27 -9.44
CA ASP A 17 -6.53 -6.41 -9.22
C ASP A 17 -5.45 -6.09 -8.18
N PHE A 18 -4.80 -4.93 -8.30
CA PHE A 18 -3.81 -4.49 -7.31
C PHE A 18 -4.40 -4.31 -5.92
N ASN A 19 -5.60 -3.73 -5.81
CA ASN A 19 -6.27 -3.58 -4.53
C ASN A 19 -6.55 -4.95 -3.88
N GLN A 20 -6.99 -5.94 -4.65
CA GLN A 20 -7.21 -7.30 -4.15
C GLN A 20 -5.90 -7.97 -3.72
N GLU A 21 -4.84 -7.82 -4.49
CA GLU A 21 -3.49 -8.31 -4.16
C GLU A 21 -3.01 -7.71 -2.84
N LEU A 22 -3.12 -6.39 -2.70
CA LEU A 22 -2.67 -5.67 -1.52
C LEU A 22 -3.45 -6.08 -0.27
N LEU A 23 -4.78 -6.17 -0.36
CA LEU A 23 -5.61 -6.60 0.77
C LEU A 23 -5.30 -8.04 1.20
N LYS A 24 -5.05 -8.92 0.23
CA LYS A 24 -4.61 -10.31 0.51
C LYS A 24 -3.26 -10.31 1.22
N PHE A 25 -2.28 -9.54 0.73
CA PHE A 25 -0.98 -9.39 1.38
C PHE A 25 -1.12 -8.91 2.82
N ILE A 26 -1.84 -7.81 3.05
CA ILE A 26 -2.02 -7.23 4.38
C ILE A 26 -2.63 -8.26 5.34
N SER A 27 -3.70 -8.94 4.90
CA SER A 27 -4.39 -9.94 5.75
C SER A 27 -3.52 -11.15 6.13
N GLY A 28 -2.53 -11.50 5.28
CA GLY A 28 -1.60 -12.60 5.54
C GLY A 28 -0.42 -12.19 6.42
N GLU A 29 -0.04 -10.92 6.38
CA GLU A 29 1.21 -10.43 6.97
C GLU A 29 1.02 -9.67 8.28
N TYR A 30 -0.14 -9.04 8.49
CA TYR A 30 -0.36 -8.18 9.64
C TYR A 30 -1.81 -8.19 10.12
N ASN A 31 -1.97 -8.31 11.44
CA ASN A 31 -3.26 -8.12 12.09
C ASN A 31 -3.11 -7.05 13.19
N PRO A 32 -3.77 -5.90 13.05
CA PRO A 32 -3.64 -4.79 14.00
C PRO A 32 -4.19 -5.12 15.40
N VAL A 33 -5.00 -6.18 15.56
CA VAL A 33 -5.46 -6.64 16.89
C VAL A 33 -4.30 -7.17 17.73
N TRP A 34 -3.20 -7.59 17.09
CA TRP A 34 -2.01 -8.08 17.78
C TRP A 34 -1.08 -6.95 18.25
N ASP A 35 -1.37 -5.71 17.83
CA ASP A 35 -0.54 -4.55 18.11
C ASP A 35 -1.17 -3.68 19.19
N ASP A 36 -0.52 -3.61 20.37
CA ASP A 36 -0.89 -2.67 21.42
C ASP A 36 -0.44 -1.28 20.98
N ILE A 37 -1.36 -0.32 20.93
CA ILE A 37 -1.08 1.07 20.55
C ILE A 37 0.01 1.72 21.42
N ASN A 38 0.23 1.20 22.64
CA ASN A 38 1.28 1.66 23.55
C ASN A 38 2.67 1.03 23.27
N SER A 39 2.73 0.03 22.39
CA SER A 39 3.94 -0.72 22.07
C SER A 39 4.69 -0.21 20.82
N ALA A 40 4.15 0.81 20.13
CA ALA A 40 4.71 1.35 18.89
C ALA A 40 6.18 1.80 18.99
N THR A 41 6.65 2.16 20.19
CA THR A 41 8.05 2.54 20.45
C THR A 41 8.91 1.42 21.04
N SER A 42 8.38 0.21 21.15
CA SER A 42 9.11 -0.94 21.68
C SER A 42 10.06 -1.53 20.62
N ASP A 43 11.15 -2.14 21.08
CA ASP A 43 12.09 -2.85 20.20
C ASP A 43 11.41 -3.99 19.43
N ALA A 44 10.42 -4.65 20.06
CA ALA A 44 9.65 -5.71 19.43
C ALA A 44 8.81 -5.18 18.24
N HIS A 45 8.13 -4.05 18.43
CA HIS A 45 7.39 -3.39 17.35
C HIS A 45 8.35 -2.89 16.25
N TRP A 46 9.52 -2.39 16.61
CA TRP A 46 10.55 -2.01 15.62
C TRP A 46 10.97 -3.18 14.72
N GLN A 47 11.15 -4.37 15.27
CA GLN A 47 11.46 -5.56 14.44
C GLN A 47 10.32 -5.92 13.49
N ILE A 48 9.06 -5.76 13.91
CA ILE A 48 7.89 -5.94 13.05
C ILE A 48 7.92 -4.93 11.90
N THR A 49 8.16 -3.65 12.21
CA THR A 49 8.28 -2.57 11.23
C THR A 49 9.37 -2.85 10.20
N LEU A 50 10.55 -3.29 10.64
CA LEU A 50 11.65 -3.64 9.73
C LEU A 50 11.29 -4.81 8.81
N GLY A 51 10.72 -5.88 9.36
CA GLY A 51 10.31 -7.04 8.56
C GLY A 51 9.20 -6.70 7.56
N MET A 52 8.27 -5.83 7.94
CA MET A 52 7.24 -5.35 7.01
C MET A 52 7.85 -4.48 5.91
N ARG A 53 8.73 -3.54 6.26
CA ARG A 53 9.42 -2.67 5.29
C ARG A 53 10.19 -3.47 4.25
N GLU A 54 10.87 -4.54 4.66
CA GLU A 54 11.59 -5.44 3.74
C GLU A 54 10.63 -6.11 2.75
N LYS A 55 9.48 -6.61 3.21
CA LYS A 55 8.46 -7.23 2.33
C LYS A 55 7.86 -6.21 1.36
N LEU A 56 7.54 -5.01 1.83
CA LEU A 56 7.03 -3.93 0.98
C LEU A 56 8.06 -3.49 -0.08
N ALA A 57 9.34 -3.41 0.31
CA ALA A 57 10.45 -3.10 -0.60
C ALA A 57 10.65 -4.21 -1.65
N THR A 58 10.55 -5.48 -1.24
CA THR A 58 10.67 -6.65 -2.13
C THR A 58 9.57 -6.66 -3.19
N ASN A 59 8.36 -6.23 -2.85
CA ASN A 59 7.26 -6.05 -3.80
C ASN A 59 7.38 -4.76 -4.65
N GLY A 60 8.39 -3.92 -4.41
CA GLY A 60 8.58 -2.65 -5.11
C GLY A 60 7.54 -1.58 -4.76
N TRP A 61 6.77 -1.76 -3.69
CA TRP A 61 5.65 -0.86 -3.37
C TRP A 61 6.11 0.44 -2.70
N LEU A 62 7.23 0.44 -1.98
CA LEU A 62 7.77 1.66 -1.37
C LEU A 62 8.21 2.72 -2.39
N THR A 63 8.54 2.28 -3.61
CA THR A 63 9.05 3.13 -4.70
C THR A 63 8.18 3.06 -5.96
N MET A 64 6.96 2.52 -5.88
CA MET A 64 6.17 2.18 -7.08
C MET A 64 5.95 3.36 -8.04
N HIS A 65 5.89 4.59 -7.53
CA HIS A 65 5.67 5.81 -8.33
C HIS A 65 6.93 6.29 -9.06
N TRP A 66 8.12 5.77 -8.74
CA TRP A 66 9.36 6.12 -9.43
C TRP A 66 9.40 5.49 -10.83
N PRO A 67 10.14 6.10 -11.77
CA PRO A 67 10.45 5.47 -13.06
C PRO A 67 11.10 4.09 -12.90
N GLU A 68 10.86 3.21 -13.87
CA GLU A 68 11.41 1.84 -13.88
C GLU A 68 12.95 1.83 -13.86
N GLU A 69 13.60 2.80 -14.53
CA GLU A 69 15.07 2.94 -14.56
C GLU A 69 15.70 3.19 -13.18
N TYR A 70 14.90 3.59 -12.19
CA TYR A 70 15.31 3.78 -10.79
C TYR A 70 14.77 2.68 -9.86
N GLY A 71 14.24 1.59 -10.42
CA GLY A 71 13.70 0.46 -9.66
C GLY A 71 12.27 0.68 -9.15
N GLY A 72 11.54 1.66 -9.70
CA GLY A 72 10.11 1.83 -9.46
C GLY A 72 9.25 1.05 -10.46
N GLN A 73 7.94 1.32 -10.45
CA GLN A 73 6.96 0.66 -11.33
C GLN A 73 6.23 1.65 -12.24
N GLN A 74 6.65 2.92 -12.22
CA GLN A 74 5.97 4.02 -12.90
C GLN A 74 4.45 4.04 -12.61
N ALA A 75 4.08 3.71 -11.36
CA ALA A 75 2.69 3.54 -10.95
C ALA A 75 1.91 4.85 -11.04
N SER A 76 0.62 4.73 -11.37
CA SER A 76 -0.30 5.86 -11.43
C SER A 76 -0.53 6.47 -10.03
N ALA A 77 -1.02 7.71 -10.01
CA ALA A 77 -1.44 8.36 -8.76
C ALA A 77 -2.59 7.59 -8.08
N VAL A 78 -3.51 7.00 -8.85
CA VAL A 78 -4.62 6.17 -8.33
C VAL A 78 -4.07 4.93 -7.62
N ARG A 79 -3.13 4.22 -8.25
CA ARG A 79 -2.47 3.05 -7.62
C ARG A 79 -1.76 3.42 -6.33
N SER A 80 -1.05 4.57 -6.33
CA SER A 80 -0.40 5.09 -5.12
C SER A 80 -1.41 5.44 -4.02
N ALA A 81 -2.57 6.00 -4.38
CA ALA A 81 -3.64 6.32 -3.45
C ALA A 81 -4.25 5.05 -2.82
N ILE A 82 -4.54 4.02 -3.62
CA ILE A 82 -5.01 2.71 -3.16
C ILE A 82 -4.06 2.12 -2.12
N PHE A 83 -2.76 2.12 -2.41
CA PHE A 83 -1.76 1.64 -1.47
C PHE A 83 -1.76 2.43 -0.15
N ASN A 84 -1.71 3.76 -0.25
CA ASN A 84 -1.66 4.62 0.93
C ASN A 84 -2.89 4.48 1.82
N GLU A 85 -4.08 4.36 1.22
CA GLU A 85 -5.33 4.18 1.94
C GLU A 85 -5.37 2.84 2.66
N ALA A 86 -5.08 1.73 1.97
CA ALA A 86 -5.11 0.40 2.57
C ALA A 86 -4.11 0.26 3.72
N MET A 87 -2.86 0.71 3.53
CA MET A 87 -1.83 0.65 4.58
C MET A 87 -2.23 1.46 5.81
N SER A 88 -2.82 2.64 5.61
CA SER A 88 -3.32 3.50 6.70
C SER A 88 -4.52 2.88 7.41
N TYR A 89 -5.53 2.43 6.65
CA TYR A 89 -6.76 1.85 7.18
C TYR A 89 -6.48 0.62 8.05
N HIS A 90 -5.56 -0.25 7.60
CA HIS A 90 -5.15 -1.45 8.32
C HIS A 90 -4.01 -1.23 9.33
N ARG A 91 -3.53 0.02 9.47
CA ARG A 91 -2.44 0.41 10.40
C ARG A 91 -1.17 -0.41 10.21
N VAL A 92 -0.83 -0.70 8.96
CA VAL A 92 0.32 -1.52 8.62
C VAL A 92 1.60 -0.69 8.83
N PRO A 93 2.58 -1.16 9.61
CA PRO A 93 3.83 -0.43 9.84
C PRO A 93 4.77 -0.51 8.63
N GLY A 94 5.85 0.28 8.65
CA GLY A 94 6.98 0.12 7.72
C GLY A 94 6.78 0.71 6.32
N ARG A 95 5.71 1.48 6.13
CA ARG A 95 5.47 2.27 4.91
C ARG A 95 6.27 3.59 4.89
N ASP A 96 6.67 4.08 6.06
CA ASP A 96 7.37 5.35 6.31
C ASP A 96 8.90 5.24 6.25
#